data_AF-A0A8D0H3P3-F1
#
_entry.id   AF-A0A8D0H3P3-F1
#
_cell.length_a   1.000
_cell.length_b   1.000
_cell.length_c   1.000
_cell.angle_alpha   90.00
_cell.angle_beta   90.00
_cell.angle_gamma   90.00
#
_symmetry.space_group_name_H-M   'P 1'
#
loop_
_entity.id
_entity.type
_entity.pdbx_description
1 polymer ?
#
loop_
_entity_poly.entity_id
_entity_poly.type
_entity_poly.pdbx_seq_one_letter_code
_entity_poly.pdbx_strand_id
1 'polypeptide(L)'
;MVLFGDVAMHYILSAAQTADGEGLVEKHYVFLKRLCQVLCALGSQLCALLGSDSDVDTPANFGKYLESFLAFTTHPSQFLRSSTQITWGALFRHEILSHD
;
A
#
# COMPACT_ATOMS: atom_id res chain seq x y z
N MET A 1 -12.59 -3.95 6.12
CA MET A 1 -12.18 -4.14 4.71
C MET A 1 -11.37 -5.43 4.53
N VAL A 2 -11.81 -6.38 3.70
CA VAL A 2 -11.23 -7.75 3.58
C VAL A 2 -9.73 -7.77 3.22
N LEU A 3 -9.27 -6.85 2.37
CA LEU A 3 -7.87 -6.82 1.94
C LEU A 3 -6.89 -6.35 3.03
N PHE A 4 -7.38 -5.72 4.10
CA PHE A 4 -6.60 -5.44 5.31
C PHE A 4 -6.60 -6.62 6.31
N GLY A 5 -7.19 -7.77 5.98
CA GLY A 5 -7.10 -8.97 6.80
C GLY A 5 -5.68 -9.54 6.84
N ASP A 6 -5.34 -10.27 7.90
CA ASP A 6 -3.99 -10.80 8.14
C ASP A 6 -3.45 -11.63 6.98
N VAL A 7 -4.26 -12.53 6.43
CA VAL A 7 -3.86 -13.42 5.34
C VAL A 7 -3.53 -12.62 4.09
N ALA A 8 -4.40 -11.69 3.70
CA ALA A 8 -4.20 -10.86 2.51
C ALA A 8 -2.97 -9.97 2.66
N MET A 9 -2.82 -9.29 3.80
CA MET A 9 -1.71 -8.38 4.03
C MET A 9 -0.38 -9.11 4.17
N HIS A 10 -0.37 -10.33 4.72
CA HIS A 10 0.82 -11.19 4.74
C HIS A 10 1.32 -11.49 3.33
N TYR A 11 0.44 -11.94 2.42
CA TYR A 11 0.83 -12.22 1.04
C TYR A 11 1.27 -10.97 0.28
N ILE A 12 0.61 -9.83 0.51
CA ILE A 12 1.00 -8.53 -0.07
C ILE A 12 2.41 -8.16 0.38
N LEU A 13 2.69 -8.21 1.68
CA LEU A 13 3.99 -7.83 2.24
C LEU A 13 5.09 -8.75 1.73
N SER A 14 4.87 -10.08 1.77
CA SER A 14 5.84 -11.05 1.26
C SER A 14 6.15 -10.81 -0.23
N ALA A 15 5.13 -10.52 -1.04
CA ALA A 15 5.29 -10.25 -2.46
C ALA A 15 6.03 -8.93 -2.74
N ALA A 16 5.80 -7.90 -1.92
CA ALA A 16 6.51 -6.62 -2.00
C ALA A 16 8.00 -6.75 -1.60
N GLN A 17 8.31 -7.57 -0.59
CA GLN A 17 9.68 -7.78 -0.11
C GLN A 17 10.53 -8.67 -1.02
N THR A 18 9.92 -9.60 -1.75
CA THR A 18 10.63 -10.48 -2.70
C THR A 18 11.16 -9.71 -3.92
N ALA A 19 10.74 -8.45 -4.09
CA ALA A 19 11.12 -7.54 -5.17
C ALA A 19 12.59 -7.14 -5.25
N ASP A 20 13.27 -7.13 -4.10
CA ASP A 20 14.59 -6.50 -3.97
C ASP A 20 15.75 -7.45 -4.32
N GLY A 21 15.48 -8.75 -4.54
CA GLY A 21 16.49 -9.81 -4.45
C GLY A 21 17.10 -10.33 -5.76
N GLU A 22 16.42 -10.23 -6.90
CA GLU A 22 16.88 -10.84 -8.16
C GLU A 22 16.80 -9.83 -9.30
N GLY A 23 17.87 -9.73 -10.11
CA GLY A 23 18.00 -8.76 -11.21
C GLY A 23 16.76 -8.70 -12.12
N LEU A 24 16.56 -7.57 -12.81
CA LEU A 24 15.31 -7.17 -13.47
C LEU A 24 14.59 -8.29 -14.28
N VAL A 25 13.78 -9.11 -13.62
CA VAL A 25 12.90 -10.08 -14.27
C VAL A 25 11.64 -9.34 -14.69
N GLU A 26 11.44 -9.17 -16.00
CA GLU A 26 10.34 -8.37 -16.56
C GLU A 26 8.97 -8.76 -15.97
N LYS A 27 8.67 -10.07 -15.89
CA LYS A 27 7.42 -10.58 -15.32
C LYS A 27 7.23 -10.16 -13.87
N HIS A 28 8.29 -10.21 -13.08
CA HIS A 28 8.28 -9.82 -11.67
C HIS A 28 8.06 -8.31 -11.54
N TYR A 29 8.75 -7.51 -12.36
CA TYR A 29 8.57 -6.06 -12.34
C TYR A 29 7.17 -5.61 -12.78
N VAL A 30 6.59 -6.25 -13.79
CA VAL A 30 5.19 -6.00 -14.20
C VAL A 30 4.22 -6.34 -13.06
N PHE A 31 4.43 -7.46 -12.38
CA PHE A 31 3.64 -7.83 -11.22
C PHE A 31 3.73 -6.76 -10.11
N LEU A 32 4.93 -6.30 -9.77
CA LEU A 32 5.12 -5.24 -8.77
C LEU A 32 4.41 -3.94 -9.12
N LYS A 33 4.43 -3.54 -10.40
CA LYS A 33 3.66 -2.36 -10.85
C LYS A 33 2.17 -2.52 -10.58
N ARG A 34 1.62 -3.71 -10.84
CA ARG A 34 0.20 -3.98 -10.58
C ARG A 34 -0.10 -4.04 -9.09
N LEU A 35 0.75 -4.68 -8.30
CA LEU A 35 0.58 -4.74 -6.85
C LEU A 35 0.65 -3.34 -6.22
N CYS A 36 1.60 -2.50 -6.65
CA CYS A 36 1.69 -1.10 -6.23
C CYS A 36 0.39 -0.33 -6.54
N GLN A 37 -0.17 -0.49 -7.75
CA GLN A 37 -1.45 0.13 -8.13
C GLN A 37 -2.60 -0.33 -7.24
N VAL A 38 -2.66 -1.62 -6.88
CA VAL A 38 -3.66 -2.15 -5.96
C VAL A 38 -3.54 -1.48 -4.58
N LEU A 39 -2.32 -1.34 -4.05
CA LEU A 39 -2.10 -0.68 -2.75
C LEU A 39 -2.40 0.81 -2.77
N CYS A 40 -2.10 1.50 -3.89
CA CYS A 40 -2.46 2.91 -4.06
C CYS A 40 -4.00 3.07 -4.04
N ALA A 41 -4.71 2.24 -4.81
CA ALA A 41 -6.18 2.28 -4.86
C ALA A 41 -6.81 1.90 -3.51
N LEU A 42 -6.25 0.91 -2.82
CA LEU A 42 -6.71 0.49 -1.49
C LEU A 42 -6.53 1.61 -0.45
N GLY A 43 -5.39 2.31 -0.46
CA GLY A 43 -5.16 3.47 0.40
C GLY A 43 -6.12 4.62 0.12
N SER A 44 -6.37 4.91 -1.17
CA SER A 44 -7.37 5.91 -1.57
C SER A 44 -8.79 5.54 -1.13
N GLN A 45 -9.16 4.26 -1.20
CA GLN A 45 -10.44 3.77 -0.69
C GLN A 45 -10.54 3.93 0.83
N LEU A 46 -9.49 3.59 1.57
CA LEU A 46 -9.46 3.79 3.02
C LEU A 46 -9.65 5.26 3.37
N CYS A 47 -8.92 6.17 2.71
CA CYS A 47 -9.05 7.61 2.92
C CYS A 47 -10.44 8.17 2.57
N ALA A 48 -11.19 7.51 1.70
CA ALA A 48 -12.53 7.95 1.32
C ALA A 48 -13.62 7.45 2.27
N LEU A 49 -13.37 6.33 2.96
CA LEU A 49 -14.36 5.67 3.81
C LEU A 49 -14.18 6.03 5.29
N LEU A 50 -12.94 6.09 5.76
CA LEU A 50 -12.66 6.31 7.18
C LEU A 50 -13.08 7.73 7.60
N GLY A 51 -13.94 7.85 8.62
CA GLY A 51 -14.49 9.13 9.06
C GLY A 51 -15.67 9.65 8.24
N SER A 52 -16.14 8.90 7.24
CA SER A 52 -17.45 9.13 6.63
C SER A 52 -18.57 8.47 7.45
N ASP A 53 -19.84 8.66 7.08
CA ASP A 53 -20.99 8.00 7.72
C ASP A 53 -21.00 6.45 7.56
N SER A 54 -19.95 5.88 6.96
CA SER A 54 -19.76 4.43 6.88
C SER A 54 -19.18 3.86 8.17
N ASP A 55 -19.67 2.69 8.57
CA ASP A 55 -19.17 1.91 9.71
C ASP A 55 -17.82 1.24 9.38
N VAL A 56 -16.79 2.08 9.20
CA VAL A 56 -15.43 1.67 8.85
C VAL A 56 -14.46 2.26 9.86
N ASP A 57 -13.84 1.38 10.64
CA ASP A 57 -12.76 1.72 11.55
C ASP A 57 -11.39 1.65 10.88
N THR A 58 -10.38 2.23 11.55
CA THR A 58 -8.97 2.07 11.16
C THR A 58 -8.62 0.58 11.13
N PRO A 59 -8.09 0.06 10.01
CA PRO A 59 -7.82 -1.38 9.89
C PRO A 59 -6.75 -1.86 10.88
N ALA A 60 -6.98 -3.00 11.52
CA ALA A 60 -6.04 -3.59 12.50
C ALA A 60 -4.63 -3.86 11.91
N ASN A 61 -4.53 -4.13 10.61
CA ASN A 61 -3.26 -4.34 9.91
C ASN A 61 -2.80 -3.10 9.11
N PHE A 62 -3.22 -1.89 9.50
CA PHE A 62 -2.78 -0.66 8.83
C PHE A 62 -1.25 -0.50 8.87
N GLY A 63 -0.59 -0.87 9.97
CA GLY A 63 0.88 -0.87 10.06
C GLY A 63 1.56 -1.76 9.01
N LYS A 64 1.06 -2.99 8.78
CA LYS A 64 1.58 -3.88 7.73
C LYS A 64 1.33 -3.34 6.32
N TYR A 65 0.22 -2.64 6.12
CA TYR A 65 -0.05 -1.93 4.88
C TYR A 65 0.99 -0.82 4.65
N LEU A 66 1.25 0.02 5.65
CA LEU A 66 2.24 1.09 5.57
C LEU A 66 3.65 0.54 5.32
N GLU A 67 4.03 -0.55 5.98
CA GLU A 67 5.32 -1.22 5.76
C GLU A 67 5.44 -1.74 4.32
N SER A 68 4.39 -2.40 3.82
CA SER A 68 4.34 -2.87 2.42
C SER A 68 4.43 -1.70 1.44
N PHE A 69 3.73 -0.61 1.73
CA PHE A 69 3.69 0.57 0.88
C PHE A 69 5.02 1.33 0.88
N LEU A 70 5.67 1.41 2.04
CA LEU A 70 7.01 1.97 2.18
C LEU A 70 8.04 1.18 1.38
N ALA A 71 7.95 -0.15 1.34
CA ALA A 71 8.82 -0.97 0.50
C ALA A 71 8.73 -0.57 -0.99
N PHE A 72 7.53 -0.24 -1.50
CA PHE A 72 7.38 0.30 -2.86
C PHE A 72 7.95 1.73 -3.01
N THR A 73 7.89 2.54 -1.96
CA THR A 73 8.45 3.91 -1.96
C THR A 73 9.98 3.92 -1.94
N THR A 74 10.61 2.97 -1.24
CA THR A 74 12.07 2.85 -1.15
C THR A 74 12.68 2.01 -2.27
N HIS A 75 11.86 1.34 -3.07
CA HIS A 75 12.31 0.50 -4.17
C HIS A 75 13.12 1.31 -5.22
N PRO A 76 14.19 0.74 -5.83
CA PRO A 76 15.04 1.44 -6.82
C PRO A 76 14.31 1.96 -8.06
N SER A 77 13.15 1.37 -8.38
CA SER A 77 12.31 1.80 -9.49
C SER A 77 11.69 3.18 -9.25
N GLN A 78 12.05 4.15 -10.08
CA GLN A 78 11.44 5.48 -10.09
C GLN A 78 9.92 5.43 -10.29
N PHE A 79 9.43 4.52 -11.15
CA PHE A 79 7.99 4.39 -11.42
C PHE A 79 7.22 3.98 -10.15
N LEU A 80 7.69 2.93 -9.46
CA LEU A 80 7.04 2.44 -8.23
C LEU A 80 7.06 3.52 -7.16
N ARG A 81 8.23 4.14 -6.92
CA ARG A 81 8.34 5.24 -5.97
C ARG A 81 7.38 6.38 -6.27
N SER A 82 7.36 6.88 -7.51
CA SER A 82 6.47 7.99 -7.91
C SER A 82 4.99 7.65 -7.78
N SER A 83 4.61 6.38 -8.01
CA SER A 83 3.22 5.92 -7.93
C SER A 83 2.66 5.98 -6.50
N THR A 84 3.52 5.84 -5.49
CA THR A 84 3.11 5.90 -4.07
C THR A 84 2.81 7.31 -3.56
N GLN A 85 3.34 8.36 -4.21
CA GLN A 85 3.35 9.73 -3.67
C GLN A 85 1.95 10.32 -3.45
N ILE A 86 1.03 10.10 -4.39
CA ILE A 86 -0.33 10.64 -4.29
C ILE A 86 -1.07 10.02 -3.09
N THR A 87 -0.94 8.70 -2.92
CA THR A 87 -1.58 7.99 -1.80
C THR A 87 -0.95 8.38 -0.46
N TRP A 88 0.37 8.52 -0.36
CA TRP A 88 1.02 9.09 0.83
C TRP A 88 0.48 10.49 1.16
N GLY A 89 0.36 11.35 0.15
CA GLY A 89 -0.22 12.68 0.33
C GLY A 89 -1.68 12.64 0.77
N ALA A 90 -2.47 11.64 0.39
CA ALA A 90 -3.83 11.46 0.88
C ALA A 90 -3.84 11.01 2.35
N LEU A 91 -3.02 10.01 2.70
CA LEU A 91 -2.90 9.49 4.06
C LEU A 91 -2.47 10.58 5.05
N PHE A 92 -1.43 11.35 4.74
CA PHE A 92 -0.93 12.41 5.61
C PHE A 92 -1.87 13.62 5.75
N ARG A 93 -2.79 13.82 4.81
CA ARG A 93 -3.80 14.90 4.87
C ARG A 93 -5.11 14.44 5.50
N HIS A 94 -5.27 13.14 5.76
CA HIS A 94 -6.50 12.59 6.30
C HIS A 94 -6.57 12.84 7.81
N GLU A 95 -7.67 13.41 8.28
CA GLU A 95 -7.83 13.85 9.68
C GLU A 95 -7.56 12.72 10.68
N ILE A 96 -8.10 11.52 10.42
CA ILE A 96 -7.91 10.36 11.30
C ILE A 96 -6.53 9.71 11.13
N LEU A 97 -6.13 9.37 9.90
CA LEU A 97 -4.89 8.61 9.64
C LEU A 97 -3.60 9.43 9.83
N SER A 98 -3.68 10.76 9.86
CA SER A 98 -2.51 11.62 10.07
C SER A 98 -2.00 11.64 11.52
N HIS A 99 -2.74 11.00 12.44
CA HIS A 99 -2.41 10.95 13.87
C HIS A 99 -1.86 9.60 14.32
N ASP A 100 -1.83 8.61 13.42
CA ASP A 100 -1.09 7.35 13.57
C ASP A 100 0.35 7.50 13.02
#